data_AF-A0A2M7UFE5-F1
#
_entry.id   AF-A0A2M7UFE5-F1
#
_cell.length_a   1.000
_cell.length_b   1.000
_cell.length_c   1.000
_cell.angle_alpha   90.00
_cell.angle_beta   90.00
_cell.angle_gamma   90.00
#
_symmetry.space_group_name_H-M   'P 1'
#
loop_
_entity.id
_entity.type
_entity.pdbx_description
1 polymer ?
#
loop_
_entity_poly.entity_id
_entity_poly.type
_entity_poly.pdbx_seq_one_letter_code
_entity_poly.pdbx_strand_id
1 'polypeptide(L)'
;MEKVNRKLTKKLFYFLAFLAAIRPSFDIFSQYEFRIWPDLPAININTVLGGLVFLVGIVFVIKNLRQISKNPLVYPILLFLGLSFLSIFYSIGALESAKEFIRISSIFLLYFIFYRLIQDEKDFNFLVKAIFISYLIPAFFAIFQFFFQRGLPDDFGGFNRIYGTFAHPNPFAFYTFFILAIAFSFLLVKKEETKSWLKDNPYLWAVFALALFLLATYTRTALASFFIFIVIFGLFKYKKVLLAAVGFFILGYLFSDVLRQRIWELAAFDPYGSVVWRLRLWKDMIPVALWRPWFGSGLNTFEKLTEFYRGFKLGSLEAHNDFLKT
;
A
#
# COMPACT_ATOMS: atom_id res chain seq x y z
N MET A 1 -30.10 -25.36 9.87
CA MET A 1 -28.81 -24.79 10.32
C MET A 1 -28.01 -24.15 9.18
N GLU A 2 -27.99 -24.72 7.98
CA GLU A 2 -27.20 -24.21 6.83
C GLU A 2 -27.62 -22.80 6.33
N LYS A 3 -28.93 -22.50 6.25
CA LYS A 3 -29.44 -21.16 5.89
C LYS A 3 -29.06 -20.07 6.91
N VAL A 4 -29.04 -20.39 8.20
CA VAL A 4 -28.65 -19.46 9.28
C VAL A 4 -27.15 -19.16 9.20
N ASN A 5 -26.34 -20.20 8.94
CA ASN A 5 -24.91 -20.05 8.74
C ASN A 5 -24.61 -19.14 7.52
N ARG A 6 -25.28 -19.39 6.37
CA ARG A 6 -25.13 -18.56 5.15
C ARG A 6 -25.51 -17.08 5.37
N LYS A 7 -26.57 -16.80 6.13
CA LYS A 7 -26.98 -15.41 6.45
C LYS A 7 -25.94 -14.70 7.32
N LEU A 8 -25.36 -15.40 8.30
CA LEU A 8 -24.30 -14.85 9.16
C LEU A 8 -23.01 -14.60 8.37
N THR A 9 -22.64 -15.53 7.48
CA THR A 9 -21.50 -15.40 6.56
C THR A 9 -21.64 -14.15 5.67
N LYS A 10 -22.82 -13.90 5.10
CA LYS A 10 -23.06 -12.69 4.29
C LYS A 10 -23.02 -11.41 5.13
N LYS A 11 -23.57 -11.41 6.35
CA LYS A 11 -23.45 -10.25 7.25
C LYS A 11 -21.98 -9.92 7.56
N LEU A 12 -21.17 -10.93 7.85
CA LEU A 12 -19.74 -10.76 8.10
C LEU A 12 -19.03 -10.21 6.86
N PHE A 13 -19.36 -10.71 5.66
CA PHE A 13 -18.82 -10.19 4.41
C PHE A 13 -19.10 -8.70 4.21
N TYR A 14 -20.36 -8.28 4.35
CA TYR A 14 -20.71 -6.86 4.22
C TYR A 14 -20.06 -5.99 5.28
N PHE A 15 -19.96 -6.48 6.52
CA PHE A 15 -19.26 -5.79 7.59
C PHE A 15 -17.77 -5.58 7.29
N LEU A 16 -17.08 -6.62 6.81
CA LEU A 16 -15.66 -6.51 6.46
C LEU A 16 -15.42 -5.65 5.22
N ALA A 17 -16.31 -5.73 4.22
CA ALA A 17 -16.27 -4.83 3.07
C ALA A 17 -16.49 -3.37 3.48
N PHE A 18 -17.39 -3.12 4.44
CA PHE A 18 -17.56 -1.79 5.04
C PHE A 18 -16.32 -1.33 5.80
N LEU A 19 -15.70 -2.20 6.62
CA LEU A 19 -14.44 -1.88 7.29
C LEU A 19 -13.32 -1.57 6.30
N ALA A 20 -13.19 -2.35 5.22
CA ALA A 20 -12.26 -2.07 4.13
C ALA A 20 -12.59 -0.73 3.46
N ALA A 21 -13.89 -0.39 3.35
CA ALA A 21 -14.34 0.87 2.77
C ALA A 21 -13.90 2.10 3.58
N ILE A 22 -13.95 2.01 4.91
CA ILE A 22 -13.62 3.15 5.77
C ILE A 22 -12.13 3.21 6.12
N ARG A 23 -11.42 2.07 6.13
CA ARG A 23 -10.04 1.96 6.63
C ARG A 23 -9.07 3.04 6.10
N PRO A 24 -8.99 3.33 4.78
CA PRO A 24 -8.07 4.36 4.28
C PRO A 24 -8.35 5.76 4.85
N SER A 25 -9.60 6.03 5.25
CA SER A 25 -10.00 7.30 5.85
C SER A 25 -9.54 7.43 7.30
N PHE A 26 -9.40 6.31 8.02
CA PHE A 26 -8.93 6.30 9.40
C PHE A 26 -7.43 6.57 9.53
N ASP A 27 -6.66 6.49 8.44
CA ASP A 27 -5.23 6.80 8.48
C ASP A 27 -4.96 8.26 8.88
N ILE A 28 -5.94 9.17 8.80
CA ILE A 28 -5.80 10.54 9.31
C ILE A 28 -5.58 10.57 10.83
N PHE A 29 -6.11 9.56 11.52
CA PHE A 29 -5.98 9.43 12.96
C PHE A 29 -4.74 8.65 13.40
N SER A 30 -3.94 8.17 12.43
CA SER A 30 -2.72 7.39 12.73
C SER A 30 -1.68 8.16 13.54
N GLN A 31 -1.70 9.50 13.45
CA GLN A 31 -0.81 10.42 14.17
C GLN A 31 -1.22 10.62 15.64
N TYR A 32 -2.46 10.30 16.01
CA TYR A 32 -2.92 10.43 17.39
C TYR A 32 -2.63 9.13 18.13
N GLU A 33 -1.59 9.18 18.97
CA GLU A 33 -1.26 8.09 19.86
C GLU A 33 -1.79 8.39 21.27
N PHE A 34 -2.27 7.34 21.94
CA PHE A 34 -2.70 7.42 23.34
C PHE A 34 -2.07 6.28 24.13
N ARG A 35 -1.82 6.53 25.42
CA ARG A 35 -1.32 5.51 26.35
C ARG A 35 -2.45 5.05 27.25
N ILE A 36 -2.69 3.74 27.28
CA ILE A 36 -3.67 3.12 28.18
C ILE A 36 -3.10 3.01 29.59
N TRP A 37 -1.77 2.81 29.70
CA TRP A 37 -1.05 2.67 30.96
C TRP A 37 0.36 3.29 30.82
N PRO A 38 0.95 3.86 31.89
CA PRO A 38 2.27 4.49 31.84
C PRO A 38 3.39 3.60 31.29
N ASP A 39 3.39 2.31 31.66
CA ASP A 39 4.40 1.33 31.27
C ASP A 39 4.12 0.65 29.92
N LEU A 40 2.94 0.90 29.32
CA LEU A 40 2.59 0.34 28.02
C LEU A 40 3.00 1.28 26.89
N PRO A 41 3.41 0.73 25.73
CA PRO A 41 3.69 1.54 24.56
C PRO A 41 2.43 2.31 24.14
N ALA A 42 2.63 3.50 23.57
CA ALA A 42 1.54 4.25 22.97
C ALA A 42 0.90 3.44 21.82
N ILE A 43 -0.41 3.59 21.68
CA ILE A 43 -1.23 2.84 20.72
C ILE A 43 -1.99 3.86 19.88
N ASN A 44 -2.10 3.61 18.58
CA ASN A 44 -2.96 4.37 17.67
C ASN A 44 -4.16 3.53 17.23
N ILE A 45 -5.16 4.19 16.63
CA ILE A 45 -6.39 3.52 16.16
C ILE A 45 -6.10 2.39 15.16
N ASN A 46 -5.07 2.54 14.33
CA ASN A 46 -4.67 1.55 13.33
C ASN A 46 -4.17 0.27 13.98
N THR A 47 -3.45 0.37 15.10
CA THR A 47 -3.01 -0.78 15.90
C THR A 47 -4.19 -1.51 16.51
N VAL A 48 -5.18 -0.78 17.04
CA VAL A 48 -6.41 -1.37 17.61
C VAL A 48 -7.21 -2.09 16.53
N LEU A 49 -7.44 -1.46 15.38
CA LEU A 49 -8.14 -2.08 14.25
C LEU A 49 -7.37 -3.31 13.73
N GLY A 50 -6.05 -3.23 13.60
CA GLY A 50 -5.20 -4.34 13.20
C GLY A 50 -5.30 -5.54 14.16
N GLY A 51 -5.31 -5.28 15.47
CA GLY A 51 -5.49 -6.29 16.50
C GLY A 51 -6.89 -6.91 16.49
N LEU A 52 -7.94 -6.11 16.28
CA LEU A 52 -9.31 -6.62 16.14
C LEU A 52 -9.45 -7.54 14.92
N VAL A 53 -8.89 -7.13 13.78
CA VAL A 53 -8.85 -7.95 12.56
C VAL A 53 -8.09 -9.25 12.80
N PHE A 54 -6.96 -9.19 13.51
CA PHE A 54 -6.19 -10.38 13.87
C PHE A 54 -7.03 -11.37 14.70
N LEU A 55 -7.64 -10.90 15.78
CA LEU A 55 -8.44 -11.74 16.69
C LEU A 55 -9.64 -12.36 15.98
N VAL A 56 -10.42 -11.55 15.26
CA VAL A 56 -11.58 -12.03 14.49
C VAL A 56 -11.14 -12.99 13.39
N GLY A 57 -10.03 -12.66 12.71
CA GLY A 57 -9.45 -13.46 11.65
C GLY A 57 -9.01 -14.85 12.12
N ILE A 58 -8.29 -14.93 13.24
CA ILE A 58 -7.87 -16.22 13.82
C ILE A 58 -9.08 -17.08 14.15
N VAL A 59 -10.06 -16.53 14.87
CA VAL A 59 -11.27 -17.27 15.26
C VAL A 59 -12.02 -17.75 14.01
N PHE A 60 -12.11 -16.93 12.98
CA PHE A 60 -12.75 -17.29 11.71
C PHE A 60 -12.00 -18.41 10.99
N VAL A 61 -10.67 -18.31 10.89
CA VAL A 61 -9.82 -19.30 10.22
C VAL A 61 -9.91 -20.65 10.93
N ILE A 62 -9.79 -20.67 12.27
CA ILE A 62 -9.93 -21.89 13.08
C ILE A 62 -11.28 -22.58 12.83
N LYS A 63 -12.37 -21.81 12.75
CA LYS A 63 -13.71 -22.35 12.48
C LYS A 63 -13.90 -22.87 11.04
N ASN A 64 -13.05 -22.47 10.10
CA ASN A 64 -13.17 -22.81 8.67
C ASN A 64 -11.93 -23.54 8.12
N LEU A 65 -11.13 -24.18 8.98
CA LEU A 65 -9.85 -24.82 8.60
C LEU A 65 -9.98 -25.78 7.43
N ARG A 66 -11.03 -26.62 7.41
CA ARG A 66 -11.25 -27.63 6.35
C ARG A 66 -11.48 -27.01 4.97
N GLN A 67 -12.07 -25.83 4.91
CA GLN A 67 -12.32 -25.13 3.65
C GLN A 67 -11.10 -24.31 3.24
N ILE A 68 -10.46 -23.66 4.22
CA ILE A 68 -9.27 -22.84 3.98
C ILE A 68 -8.10 -23.71 3.52
N SER A 69 -7.92 -24.90 4.08
CA SER A 69 -6.83 -25.83 3.73
C SER A 69 -6.84 -26.29 2.26
N LYS A 70 -7.95 -26.09 1.53
CA LYS A 70 -8.03 -26.35 0.09
C LYS A 70 -7.34 -25.27 -0.76
N ASN A 71 -7.01 -24.12 -0.17
CA ASN A 71 -6.36 -23.04 -0.88
C ASN A 71 -4.87 -23.35 -1.06
N PRO A 72 -4.32 -23.27 -2.29
CA PRO A 72 -2.93 -23.63 -2.58
C PRO A 72 -1.91 -22.75 -1.85
N LEU A 73 -2.31 -21.54 -1.42
CA LEU A 73 -1.43 -20.61 -0.73
C LEU A 73 -1.33 -20.86 0.78
N VAL A 74 -2.09 -21.80 1.36
CA VAL A 74 -2.07 -22.04 2.81
C VAL A 74 -0.69 -22.43 3.30
N TYR A 75 -0.04 -23.42 2.66
CA TYR A 75 1.25 -23.90 3.14
C TYR A 75 2.38 -22.86 3.01
N PRO A 76 2.53 -22.14 1.87
CA PRO A 76 3.49 -21.04 1.78
C PRO A 76 3.23 -19.94 2.82
N ILE A 77 1.96 -19.56 3.03
CA ILE A 77 1.60 -18.53 4.01
C ILE A 77 1.91 -19.01 5.44
N LEU A 78 1.56 -20.25 5.79
CA LEU A 78 1.85 -20.80 7.11
C LEU A 78 3.35 -20.94 7.36
N LEU A 79 4.14 -21.33 6.36
CA LEU A 79 5.59 -21.36 6.46
C LEU A 79 6.14 -19.95 6.73
N PHE A 80 5.71 -18.97 5.94
CA PHE A 80 6.12 -17.58 6.11
C PHE A 80 5.73 -17.02 7.49
N LEU A 81 4.49 -17.25 7.94
CA LEU A 81 4.02 -16.84 9.25
C LEU A 81 4.72 -17.60 10.38
N GLY A 82 5.05 -18.88 10.19
CA GLY A 82 5.83 -19.66 11.14
C GLY A 82 7.23 -19.10 11.35
N LEU A 83 7.94 -18.80 10.25
CA LEU A 83 9.25 -18.15 10.30
C LEU A 83 9.17 -16.74 10.92
N SER A 84 8.12 -15.99 10.57
CA SER A 84 7.84 -14.67 11.13
C SER A 84 7.60 -14.73 12.64
N PHE A 85 6.86 -15.73 13.11
CA PHE A 85 6.61 -15.95 14.54
C PHE A 85 7.89 -16.34 15.28
N LEU A 86 8.69 -17.26 14.72
CA LEU A 86 9.98 -17.64 15.30
C LEU A 86 10.93 -16.45 15.40
N SER A 87 10.81 -15.46 14.50
CA SER A 87 11.62 -14.25 14.54
C SER A 87 11.47 -13.42 15.80
N ILE A 88 10.32 -13.52 16.48
CA ILE A 88 10.05 -12.78 17.72
C ILE A 88 11.04 -13.19 18.83
N PHE A 89 11.45 -14.46 18.88
CA PHE A 89 12.25 -14.99 19.99
C PHE A 89 13.74 -14.67 19.90
N TYR A 90 14.29 -14.52 18.69
CA TYR A 90 15.69 -14.14 18.49
C TYR A 90 15.85 -12.64 18.15
N SER A 91 14.74 -11.89 18.13
CA SER A 91 14.69 -10.49 17.77
C SER A 91 15.43 -9.60 18.77
N ILE A 92 16.10 -8.56 18.27
CA ILE A 92 16.65 -7.48 19.11
C ILE A 92 15.55 -6.57 19.69
N GLY A 93 14.33 -6.67 19.17
CA GLY A 93 13.14 -5.93 19.58
C GLY A 93 11.90 -6.81 19.51
N ALA A 94 11.74 -7.70 20.50
CA ALA A 94 10.66 -8.69 20.51
C ALA A 94 9.26 -8.06 20.43
N LEU A 95 9.05 -6.90 21.06
CA LEU A 95 7.77 -6.19 21.02
C LEU A 95 7.47 -5.65 19.62
N GLU A 96 8.46 -5.08 18.93
CA GLU A 96 8.33 -4.57 17.56
C GLU A 96 8.07 -5.70 16.58
N SER A 97 8.81 -6.81 16.72
CA SER A 97 8.59 -8.02 15.92
C SER A 97 7.22 -8.64 16.16
N ALA A 98 6.72 -8.63 17.40
CA ALA A 98 5.37 -9.12 17.71
C ALA A 98 4.28 -8.23 17.08
N LYS A 99 4.43 -6.90 17.17
CA LYS A 99 3.52 -5.94 16.50
C LYS A 99 3.50 -6.16 14.99
N GLU A 100 4.67 -6.35 14.39
CA GLU A 100 4.78 -6.59 12.96
C GLU A 100 4.22 -7.96 12.54
N PHE A 101 4.47 -9.00 13.33
CA PHE A 101 3.87 -10.31 13.12
C PHE A 101 2.33 -10.23 13.13
N ILE A 102 1.74 -9.49 14.08
CA ILE A 102 0.29 -9.26 14.12
C ILE A 102 -0.17 -8.52 12.87
N ARG A 103 0.52 -7.44 12.46
CA ARG A 103 0.20 -6.67 11.24
C ARG A 103 0.19 -7.54 9.99
N ILE A 104 1.26 -8.29 9.76
CA ILE A 104 1.43 -9.17 8.60
C ILE A 104 0.39 -10.31 8.65
N SER A 105 0.20 -10.94 9.81
CA SER A 105 -0.80 -12.00 9.99
C SER A 105 -2.21 -11.49 9.69
N SER A 106 -2.58 -10.28 10.11
CA SER A 106 -3.88 -9.68 9.81
C SER A 106 -4.15 -9.58 8.31
N ILE A 107 -3.14 -9.30 7.48
CA ILE A 107 -3.28 -9.25 6.03
C ILE A 107 -3.65 -10.64 5.47
N PHE A 108 -2.94 -11.68 5.90
CA PHE A 108 -3.23 -13.06 5.44
C PHE A 108 -4.55 -13.61 6.01
N LEU A 109 -4.90 -13.24 7.24
CA LEU A 109 -6.18 -13.60 7.82
C LEU A 109 -7.33 -12.96 7.03
N LEU A 110 -7.24 -11.68 6.66
CA LEU A 110 -8.20 -11.03 5.77
C LEU A 110 -8.30 -11.74 4.43
N TYR A 111 -7.17 -12.15 3.83
CA TYR A 111 -7.16 -12.95 2.61
C TYR A 111 -7.96 -14.25 2.77
N PHE A 112 -7.71 -15.03 3.83
CA PHE A 112 -8.45 -16.29 4.06
C PHE A 112 -9.93 -16.06 4.35
N ILE A 113 -10.27 -14.98 5.03
CA ILE A 113 -11.66 -14.59 5.24
C ILE A 113 -12.32 -14.31 3.88
N PHE A 114 -11.76 -13.44 3.04
CA PHE A 114 -12.33 -13.14 1.73
C PHE A 114 -12.37 -14.36 0.80
N TYR A 115 -11.34 -15.20 0.80
CA TYR A 115 -11.33 -16.47 0.07
C TYR A 115 -12.52 -17.36 0.44
N ARG A 116 -12.90 -17.40 1.73
CA ARG A 116 -14.04 -18.20 2.19
C ARG A 116 -15.38 -17.52 1.92
N LEU A 117 -15.44 -16.20 2.01
CA LEU A 117 -16.68 -15.42 1.94
C LEU A 117 -17.15 -15.15 0.52
N ILE A 118 -16.22 -14.93 -0.43
CA ILE A 118 -16.54 -14.68 -1.83
C ILE A 118 -16.94 -16.00 -2.48
N GLN A 119 -18.20 -16.14 -2.87
CA GLN A 119 -18.74 -17.37 -3.48
C GLN A 119 -19.07 -17.21 -4.95
N ASP A 120 -19.37 -15.99 -5.38
CA ASP A 120 -19.77 -15.68 -6.74
C ASP A 120 -19.16 -14.36 -7.24
N GLU A 121 -19.34 -14.10 -8.53
CA GLU A 121 -18.86 -12.88 -9.17
C GLU A 121 -19.51 -11.62 -8.58
N LYS A 122 -20.72 -11.73 -8.00
CA LYS A 122 -21.41 -10.58 -7.40
C LYS A 122 -20.71 -10.15 -6.11
N ASP A 123 -20.31 -11.11 -5.27
CA ASP A 123 -19.53 -10.86 -4.06
C ASP A 123 -18.18 -10.23 -4.43
N PHE A 124 -17.49 -10.76 -5.45
CA PHE A 124 -16.23 -10.18 -5.92
C PHE A 124 -16.40 -8.73 -6.42
N ASN A 125 -17.39 -8.50 -7.29
CA ASN A 125 -17.69 -7.16 -7.80
C ASN A 125 -18.11 -6.20 -6.69
N PHE A 126 -18.78 -6.68 -5.64
CA PHE A 126 -19.11 -5.88 -4.46
C PHE A 126 -17.85 -5.48 -3.69
N LEU A 127 -16.90 -6.38 -3.47
CA LEU A 127 -15.62 -6.07 -2.83
C LEU A 127 -14.83 -5.02 -3.63
N VAL A 128 -14.75 -5.19 -4.95
CA VAL A 128 -14.07 -4.23 -5.83
C VAL A 128 -14.74 -2.84 -5.77
N LYS A 129 -16.08 -2.78 -5.74
CA LYS A 129 -16.81 -1.53 -5.52
C LYS A 129 -16.52 -0.91 -4.16
N ALA A 130 -16.45 -1.71 -3.09
CA ALA A 130 -16.10 -1.23 -1.76
C ALA A 130 -14.69 -0.62 -1.74
N ILE A 131 -13.73 -1.24 -2.43
CA ILE A 131 -12.36 -0.71 -2.61
C ILE A 131 -12.39 0.63 -3.37
N PHE A 132 -13.19 0.78 -4.42
CA PHE A 132 -13.36 2.08 -5.09
C PHE A 132 -13.96 3.15 -4.18
N ILE A 133 -15.03 2.80 -3.46
CA ILE A 133 -15.70 3.72 -2.53
C ILE A 133 -14.74 4.16 -1.43
N SER A 134 -13.83 3.27 -1.02
CA SER A 134 -12.81 3.55 0.00
C SER A 134 -11.80 4.63 -0.39
N TYR A 135 -11.70 4.94 -1.69
CA TYR A 135 -10.86 6.01 -2.21
C TYR A 135 -11.53 7.38 -2.18
N LEU A 136 -12.87 7.46 -2.07
CA LEU A 136 -13.60 8.74 -2.20
C LEU A 136 -13.22 9.76 -1.15
N ILE A 137 -13.10 9.35 0.12
CA ILE A 137 -12.71 10.25 1.21
C ILE A 137 -11.23 10.67 1.07
N PRO A 138 -10.25 9.75 0.87
CA PRO A 138 -8.88 10.14 0.56
C PRO A 138 -8.76 11.10 -0.64
N ALA A 139 -9.53 10.87 -1.71
CA ALA A 139 -9.58 11.72 -2.89
C ALA A 139 -10.08 13.13 -2.57
N PHE A 140 -11.14 13.25 -1.77
CA PHE A 140 -11.66 14.55 -1.35
C PHE A 140 -10.62 15.35 -0.56
N PHE A 141 -9.91 14.72 0.37
CA PHE A 141 -8.80 15.35 1.09
C PHE A 141 -7.65 15.74 0.16
N ALA A 142 -7.32 14.90 -0.82
CA ALA A 142 -6.30 15.18 -1.81
C ALA A 142 -6.63 16.41 -2.68
N ILE A 143 -7.90 16.56 -3.10
CA ILE A 143 -8.40 17.75 -3.80
C ILE A 143 -8.22 19.00 -2.92
N PHE A 144 -8.64 18.91 -1.66
CA PHE A 144 -8.48 20.01 -0.71
C PHE A 144 -7.00 20.39 -0.52
N GLN A 145 -6.11 19.41 -0.32
CA GLN A 145 -4.67 19.66 -0.18
C GLN A 145 -4.05 20.30 -1.42
N PHE A 146 -4.51 19.91 -2.62
CA PHE A 146 -4.04 20.46 -3.88
C PHE A 146 -4.43 21.94 -4.03
N PHE A 147 -5.70 22.29 -3.86
CA PHE A 147 -6.19 23.65 -4.08
C PHE A 147 -5.76 24.63 -2.99
N PHE A 148 -5.71 24.20 -1.73
CA PHE A 148 -5.36 25.06 -0.60
C PHE A 148 -3.86 25.06 -0.27
N GLN A 149 -3.04 24.40 -1.08
CA GLN A 149 -1.60 24.25 -0.85
C GLN A 149 -1.24 23.69 0.54
N ARG A 150 -2.04 22.73 1.03
CA ARG A 150 -1.92 22.09 2.36
C ARG A 150 -1.42 20.66 2.32
N GLY A 151 -0.72 20.27 1.27
CA GLY A 151 -0.04 18.98 1.22
C GLY A 151 1.26 19.00 2.04
N LEU A 152 1.97 17.88 2.00
CA LEU A 152 3.24 17.72 2.69
C LEU A 152 4.35 18.29 1.79
N PRO A 153 5.14 19.28 2.23
CA PRO A 153 6.29 19.73 1.47
C PRO A 153 7.28 18.56 1.30
N ASP A 154 7.94 18.49 0.14
CA ASP A 154 9.07 17.57 -0.05
C ASP A 154 10.21 17.89 0.94
N ASP A 155 11.08 16.94 1.25
CA ASP A 155 12.16 17.10 2.25
C ASP A 155 13.11 18.28 1.95
N PHE A 156 13.07 18.79 0.72
CA PHE A 156 13.86 19.93 0.23
C PHE A 156 13.02 21.18 -0.09
N GLY A 157 11.78 21.25 0.40
CA GLY A 157 10.90 22.41 0.29
C GLY A 157 10.38 22.74 -1.12
N GLY A 158 10.64 21.87 -2.12
CA GLY A 158 10.38 22.19 -3.53
C GLY A 158 8.93 22.03 -4.00
N PHE A 159 8.16 21.10 -3.42
CA PHE A 159 6.81 20.78 -3.91
C PHE A 159 5.83 20.48 -2.80
N ASN A 160 4.60 20.96 -2.99
CA ASN A 160 3.48 20.60 -2.16
C ASN A 160 2.88 19.24 -2.61
N ARG A 161 3.11 18.18 -1.82
CA ARG A 161 2.75 16.80 -2.18
C ARG A 161 1.43 16.39 -1.52
N ILE A 162 0.43 16.03 -2.32
CA ILE A 162 -0.84 15.54 -1.77
C ILE A 162 -0.69 14.13 -1.20
N TYR A 163 -1.43 13.85 -0.13
CA TYR A 163 -1.41 12.58 0.58
C TYR A 163 -2.79 12.09 1.01
N GLY A 164 -3.86 12.84 0.71
CA GLY A 164 -5.22 12.50 1.09
C GLY A 164 -5.34 12.38 2.60
N THR A 165 -5.88 11.26 3.07
CA THR A 165 -5.98 10.91 4.50
C THR A 165 -4.78 10.12 5.03
N PHE A 166 -3.80 9.78 4.20
CA PHE A 166 -2.67 8.96 4.62
C PHE A 166 -1.64 9.77 5.43
N ALA A 167 -0.76 9.08 6.17
CA ALA A 167 0.31 9.77 6.91
C ALA A 167 1.36 10.44 5.98
N HIS A 168 1.56 9.90 4.78
CA HIS A 168 2.56 10.38 3.83
C HIS A 168 2.08 10.26 2.36
N PRO A 169 2.65 11.05 1.42
CA PRO A 169 2.34 10.98 0.00
C PRO A 169 2.64 9.61 -0.64
N ASN A 170 3.63 8.87 -0.12
CA ASN A 170 4.08 7.61 -0.70
C ASN A 170 2.99 6.50 -0.61
N PRO A 171 2.45 6.15 0.58
CA PRO A 171 1.31 5.22 0.67
C PRO A 171 0.10 5.64 -0.17
N PHE A 172 -0.23 6.93 -0.17
CA PHE A 172 -1.34 7.46 -0.96
C PHE A 172 -1.09 7.27 -2.46
N ALA A 173 0.13 7.48 -2.95
CA ALA A 173 0.49 7.28 -4.35
C ALA A 173 0.35 5.82 -4.79
N PHE A 174 0.84 4.87 -4.00
CA PHE A 174 0.69 3.44 -4.32
C PHE A 174 -0.77 2.98 -4.26
N TYR A 175 -1.53 3.50 -3.30
CA TYR A 175 -2.96 3.22 -3.22
C TYR A 175 -3.73 3.83 -4.40
N THR A 176 -3.40 5.06 -4.81
CA THR A 176 -3.92 5.72 -6.01
C THR A 176 -3.59 4.91 -7.26
N PHE A 177 -2.36 4.43 -7.40
CA PHE A 177 -1.95 3.55 -8.49
C PHE A 177 -2.76 2.25 -8.52
N PHE A 178 -3.00 1.64 -7.36
CA PHE A 178 -3.84 0.43 -7.28
C PHE A 178 -5.28 0.69 -7.76
N ILE A 179 -5.91 1.77 -7.30
CA ILE A 179 -7.26 2.16 -7.77
C ILE A 179 -7.25 2.50 -9.27
N LEU A 180 -6.20 3.15 -9.76
CA LEU A 180 -6.01 3.45 -11.18
C LEU A 180 -5.94 2.16 -12.00
N ALA A 181 -5.14 1.18 -11.59
CA ALA A 181 -5.00 -0.10 -12.31
C ALA A 181 -6.34 -0.84 -12.41
N ILE A 182 -7.16 -0.81 -11.35
CA ILE A 182 -8.51 -1.38 -11.36
C ILE A 182 -9.42 -0.57 -12.32
N ALA A 183 -9.40 0.76 -12.24
CA ALA A 183 -10.23 1.63 -13.08
C ALA A 183 -9.91 1.45 -14.57
N PHE A 184 -8.62 1.34 -14.87
CA PHE A 184 -8.11 1.06 -16.19
C PHE A 184 -8.56 -0.32 -16.69
N SER A 185 -8.56 -1.33 -15.82
CA SER A 185 -9.06 -2.67 -16.18
C SER A 185 -10.54 -2.64 -16.56
N PHE A 186 -11.40 -1.93 -15.81
CA PHE A 186 -12.82 -1.77 -16.16
C PHE A 186 -13.04 -0.95 -17.43
N LEU A 187 -12.23 0.11 -17.65
CA LEU A 187 -12.27 0.91 -18.86
C LEU A 187 -12.03 0.05 -20.12
N LEU A 188 -11.11 -0.92 -20.02
CA LEU A 188 -10.77 -1.82 -21.11
C LEU A 188 -11.87 -2.84 -21.40
N VAL A 189 -12.48 -3.44 -20.37
CA VAL A 189 -13.58 -4.40 -20.55
C VAL A 189 -14.77 -3.73 -21.23
N LYS A 190 -15.19 -2.54 -20.76
CA LYS A 190 -16.35 -1.83 -21.34
C LYS A 190 -16.12 -1.28 -22.75
N LYS A 191 -14.86 -1.10 -23.17
CA LYS A 191 -14.53 -0.64 -24.53
C LYS A 191 -15.05 -1.58 -25.60
N GLU A 192 -15.07 -2.88 -25.31
CA GLU A 192 -15.54 -3.90 -26.25
C GLU A 192 -17.07 -3.87 -26.42
N GLU A 193 -17.80 -3.26 -25.49
CA GLU A 193 -19.27 -3.30 -25.44
C GLU A 193 -19.98 -2.07 -26.03
N THR A 194 -19.30 -0.91 -26.18
CA THR A 194 -20.00 0.37 -26.50
C THR A 194 -19.40 1.15 -27.68
N LYS A 195 -20.26 1.58 -28.62
CA LYS A 195 -19.90 2.37 -29.82
C LYS A 195 -19.51 3.84 -29.54
N SER A 196 -19.98 4.44 -28.44
CA SER A 196 -19.64 5.83 -28.02
C SER A 196 -18.69 5.82 -26.81
N TRP A 197 -17.49 5.28 -27.01
CA TRP A 197 -16.55 4.97 -25.91
C TRP A 197 -15.92 6.19 -25.21
N LEU A 198 -15.82 7.34 -25.89
CA LEU A 198 -15.04 8.50 -25.43
C LEU A 198 -15.82 9.53 -24.59
N LYS A 199 -17.13 9.69 -24.80
CA LYS A 199 -17.91 10.76 -24.13
C LYS A 199 -18.63 10.29 -22.87
N ASP A 200 -19.10 9.04 -22.83
CA ASP A 200 -20.07 8.60 -21.80
C ASP A 200 -19.47 7.60 -20.80
N ASN A 201 -18.14 7.36 -20.82
CA ASN A 201 -17.52 6.36 -19.97
C ASN A 201 -16.95 6.98 -18.67
N PRO A 202 -17.59 6.80 -17.50
CA PRO A 202 -17.13 7.37 -16.24
C PRO A 202 -15.75 6.84 -15.81
N TYR A 203 -15.33 5.66 -16.29
CA TYR A 203 -14.01 5.11 -15.98
C TYR A 203 -12.89 5.86 -16.70
N LEU A 204 -13.15 6.50 -17.84
CA LEU A 204 -12.15 7.31 -18.54
C LEU A 204 -11.79 8.54 -17.70
N TRP A 205 -12.81 9.25 -17.21
CA TRP A 205 -12.65 10.38 -16.30
C TRP A 205 -12.00 9.98 -14.97
N ALA A 206 -12.38 8.81 -14.42
CA ALA A 206 -11.74 8.28 -13.22
C ALA A 206 -10.25 8.01 -13.43
N VAL A 207 -9.87 7.34 -14.54
CA VAL A 207 -8.45 7.07 -14.86
C VAL A 207 -7.67 8.38 -15.02
N PHE A 208 -8.25 9.37 -15.71
CA PHE A 208 -7.61 10.68 -15.87
C PHE A 208 -7.41 11.40 -14.54
N ALA A 209 -8.45 11.47 -13.70
CA ALA A 209 -8.37 12.09 -12.37
C ALA A 209 -7.34 11.39 -11.46
N LEU A 210 -7.32 10.05 -11.46
CA LEU A 210 -6.37 9.26 -10.68
C LEU A 210 -4.92 9.45 -11.18
N ALA A 211 -4.71 9.57 -12.48
CA ALA A 211 -3.39 9.88 -13.05
C ALA A 211 -2.90 11.27 -12.60
N LEU A 212 -3.78 12.27 -12.56
CA LEU A 212 -3.46 13.60 -12.05
C LEU A 212 -3.10 13.56 -10.56
N PHE A 213 -3.86 12.83 -9.73
CA PHE A 213 -3.51 12.67 -8.32
C PHE A 213 -2.17 11.97 -8.14
N LEU A 214 -1.91 10.92 -8.92
CA LEU A 214 -0.63 10.22 -8.88
C LEU A 214 0.54 11.17 -9.18
N LEU A 215 0.41 12.04 -10.19
CA LEU A 215 1.40 13.07 -10.53
C LEU A 215 1.56 14.08 -9.40
N ALA A 216 0.47 14.56 -8.81
CA ALA A 216 0.48 15.53 -7.72
C ALA A 216 1.04 14.97 -6.39
N THR A 217 1.18 13.65 -6.23
CA THR A 217 1.91 13.07 -5.10
C THR A 217 3.43 13.27 -5.21
N TYR A 218 3.93 13.52 -6.42
CA TYR A 218 5.34 13.59 -6.78
C TYR A 218 6.17 12.35 -6.34
N THR A 219 5.51 11.21 -6.16
CA THR A 219 6.16 9.97 -5.72
C THR A 219 6.80 9.24 -6.91
N ARG A 220 8.12 9.35 -7.02
CA ARG A 220 8.90 8.81 -8.17
C ARG A 220 8.66 7.32 -8.42
N THR A 221 8.66 6.51 -7.35
CA THR A 221 8.49 5.06 -7.45
C THR A 221 7.09 4.68 -7.95
N ALA A 222 6.05 5.39 -7.52
CA ALA A 222 4.68 5.14 -7.96
C ALA A 222 4.47 5.55 -9.43
N LEU A 223 5.10 6.65 -9.88
CA LEU A 223 5.12 7.04 -11.29
C LEU A 223 5.86 6.03 -12.16
N ALA A 224 7.00 5.50 -11.69
CA ALA A 224 7.73 4.44 -12.37
C ALA A 224 6.89 3.15 -12.46
N SER A 225 6.21 2.75 -11.37
CA SER A 225 5.27 1.61 -11.38
C SER A 225 4.14 1.80 -12.38
N PHE A 226 3.57 3.02 -12.47
CA PHE A 226 2.54 3.34 -13.45
C PHE A 226 3.06 3.29 -14.90
N PHE A 227 4.25 3.80 -15.16
CA PHE A 227 4.88 3.69 -16.47
C PHE A 227 5.11 2.23 -16.87
N ILE A 228 5.70 1.42 -15.98
CA ILE A 228 5.92 -0.01 -16.19
C ILE A 228 4.60 -0.74 -16.44
N PHE A 229 3.56 -0.44 -15.66
CA PHE A 229 2.22 -0.98 -15.86
C PHE A 229 1.71 -0.69 -17.27
N ILE A 230 1.79 0.56 -17.75
CA ILE A 230 1.35 0.90 -19.11
C ILE A 230 2.22 0.23 -20.17
N VAL A 231 3.55 0.14 -19.97
CA VAL A 231 4.46 -0.54 -20.91
C VAL A 231 4.08 -2.01 -21.05
N ILE A 232 3.93 -2.73 -19.94
CA ILE A 232 3.53 -4.14 -19.94
C ILE A 232 2.17 -4.30 -20.65
N PHE A 233 1.14 -3.57 -20.21
CA PHE A 233 -0.20 -3.67 -20.83
C PHE A 233 -0.22 -3.26 -22.31
N GLY A 234 0.55 -2.24 -22.65
CA GLY A 234 0.66 -1.69 -23.99
C GLY A 234 1.39 -2.62 -24.96
N LEU A 235 2.47 -3.26 -24.52
CA LEU A 235 3.24 -4.22 -25.31
C LEU A 235 2.42 -5.50 -25.59
N PHE A 236 1.75 -6.04 -24.58
CA PHE A 236 1.06 -7.33 -24.71
C PHE A 236 -0.35 -7.24 -25.30
N LYS A 237 -1.09 -6.15 -25.05
CA LYS A 237 -2.52 -6.09 -25.43
C LYS A 237 -2.92 -4.85 -26.22
N TYR A 238 -2.40 -3.67 -25.90
CA TYR A 238 -2.90 -2.40 -26.46
C TYR A 238 -1.81 -1.42 -26.92
N LYS A 239 -1.16 -1.69 -28.06
CA LYS A 239 -0.07 -0.85 -28.61
C LYS A 239 -0.44 0.63 -28.77
N LYS A 240 -1.70 0.96 -29.07
CA LYS A 240 -2.18 2.36 -29.16
C LYS A 240 -2.16 3.08 -27.81
N VAL A 241 -2.45 2.37 -26.71
CA VAL A 241 -2.37 2.94 -25.35
C VAL A 241 -0.91 3.22 -24.99
N LEU A 242 0.01 2.34 -25.40
CA LEU A 242 1.44 2.58 -25.22
C LEU A 242 1.89 3.87 -25.91
N LEU A 243 1.52 4.05 -27.17
CA LEU A 243 1.86 5.26 -27.93
C LEU A 243 1.25 6.52 -27.30
N ALA A 244 -0.01 6.45 -26.85
CA ALA A 244 -0.66 7.57 -26.16
C ALA A 244 0.03 7.92 -24.83
N ALA A 245 0.43 6.92 -24.05
CA ALA A 245 1.14 7.14 -22.80
C ALA A 245 2.56 7.67 -23.01
N VAL A 246 3.32 7.12 -23.95
CA VAL A 246 4.64 7.64 -24.33
C VAL A 246 4.50 9.09 -24.79
N GLY A 247 3.51 9.39 -25.63
CA GLY A 247 3.18 10.77 -26.02
C GLY A 247 2.88 11.66 -24.82
N PHE A 248 2.07 11.19 -23.87
CA PHE A 248 1.75 11.92 -22.63
C PHE A 248 3.00 12.19 -21.77
N PHE A 249 3.90 11.22 -21.62
CA PHE A 249 5.16 11.41 -20.88
C PHE A 249 6.11 12.38 -21.59
N ILE A 250 6.21 12.31 -22.93
CA ILE A 250 7.00 13.25 -23.73
C ILE A 250 6.43 14.67 -23.59
N LEU A 251 5.12 14.83 -23.75
CA LEU A 251 4.45 16.12 -23.54
C LEU A 251 4.65 16.61 -22.11
N GLY A 252 4.50 15.73 -21.11
CA GLY A 252 4.81 16.04 -19.72
C GLY A 252 6.23 16.56 -19.54
N TYR A 253 7.23 15.95 -20.19
CA TYR A 253 8.62 16.39 -20.11
C TYR A 253 8.86 17.73 -20.81
N LEU A 254 8.18 17.98 -21.93
CA LEU A 254 8.31 19.23 -22.67
C LEU A 254 7.62 20.41 -21.98
N PHE A 255 6.51 20.16 -21.29
CA PHE A 255 5.66 21.23 -20.73
C PHE A 255 5.67 21.32 -19.19
N SER A 256 6.20 20.34 -18.46
CA SER A 256 6.26 20.37 -17.00
C SER A 256 7.70 20.48 -16.50
N ASP A 257 8.02 21.62 -15.89
CA ASP A 257 9.28 21.80 -15.17
C ASP A 257 9.46 20.77 -14.05
N VAL A 258 8.36 20.39 -13.40
CA VAL A 258 8.39 19.39 -12.34
C VAL A 258 8.83 18.03 -12.88
N LEU A 259 8.26 17.58 -14.00
CA LEU A 259 8.61 16.30 -14.59
C LEU A 259 10.06 16.30 -15.10
N ARG A 260 10.54 17.43 -15.66
CA ARG A 260 11.96 17.62 -15.99
C ARG A 260 12.86 17.50 -14.78
N GLN A 261 12.58 18.25 -13.71
CA GLN A 261 13.39 18.25 -12.50
C GLN A 261 13.44 16.84 -11.89
N ARG A 262 12.32 16.11 -11.85
CA ARG A 262 12.30 14.73 -11.34
C ARG A 262 13.13 13.76 -12.19
N ILE A 263 13.12 13.89 -13.51
CA ILE A 263 13.98 13.08 -14.38
C ILE A 263 15.45 13.46 -14.20
N TRP A 264 15.75 14.75 -14.09
CA TRP A 264 17.10 15.23 -13.85
C TRP A 264 17.65 14.76 -12.50
N GLU A 265 16.86 14.81 -11.43
CA GLU A 265 17.23 14.29 -10.11
C GLU A 265 17.57 12.79 -10.11
N LEU A 266 17.01 12.01 -11.04
CA LEU A 266 17.38 10.60 -11.20
C LEU A 266 18.77 10.43 -11.83
N ALA A 267 19.13 11.31 -12.76
CA ALA A 267 20.42 11.28 -13.45
C ALA A 267 21.55 11.95 -12.65
N ALA A 268 21.23 13.00 -11.89
CA ALA A 268 22.21 13.90 -11.27
C ALA A 268 22.90 13.32 -10.02
N PHE A 269 22.50 12.15 -9.51
CA PHE A 269 22.98 11.57 -8.24
C PHE A 269 23.18 12.63 -7.16
N ASP A 270 22.15 13.46 -6.95
CA ASP A 270 22.18 14.54 -5.96
C ASP A 270 22.61 13.97 -4.60
N PRO A 271 23.69 14.50 -3.98
CA PRO A 271 24.13 14.08 -2.65
C PRO A 271 23.01 14.08 -1.61
N TYR A 272 22.04 14.98 -1.71
CA TYR A 272 20.91 15.06 -0.81
C TYR A 272 19.70 14.25 -1.30
N GLY A 273 19.72 13.75 -2.53
CA GLY A 273 18.64 12.98 -3.11
C GLY A 273 18.39 11.63 -2.42
N SER A 274 17.12 11.21 -2.42
CA SER A 274 16.69 9.95 -1.81
C SER A 274 17.39 8.69 -2.37
N VAL A 275 17.91 8.75 -3.61
CA VAL A 275 18.67 7.64 -4.21
C VAL A 275 20.05 7.51 -3.54
N VAL A 276 20.79 8.62 -3.43
CA VAL A 276 22.11 8.63 -2.79
C VAL A 276 22.00 8.34 -1.30
N TRP A 277 20.96 8.85 -0.62
CA TRP A 277 20.68 8.47 0.76
C TRP A 277 20.45 6.95 0.91
N ARG A 278 19.67 6.30 0.03
CA ARG A 278 19.49 4.83 0.04
C ARG A 278 20.79 4.08 -0.23
N LEU A 279 21.58 4.51 -1.21
CA LEU A 279 22.88 3.88 -1.49
C LEU A 279 23.83 3.97 -0.29
N ARG A 280 23.85 5.11 0.42
CA ARG A 280 24.61 5.26 1.66
C ARG A 280 24.06 4.36 2.77
N LEU A 281 22.74 4.30 2.93
CA LEU A 281 22.10 3.40 3.90
C LEU A 281 22.46 1.93 3.63
N TRP A 282 22.42 1.49 2.38
CA TRP A 282 22.81 0.13 2.01
C TRP A 282 24.29 -0.12 2.24
N LYS A 283 25.16 0.81 1.85
CA LYS A 283 26.60 0.69 2.09
C LYS A 283 26.90 0.48 3.58
N ASP A 284 26.20 1.20 4.45
CA ASP A 284 26.43 1.13 5.90
C ASP A 284 25.78 -0.11 6.52
N MET A 285 24.61 -0.55 6.03
CA MET A 285 23.84 -1.64 6.63
C MET A 285 24.11 -3.03 6.04
N ILE A 286 24.63 -3.15 4.82
CA ILE A 286 24.99 -4.46 4.22
C ILE A 286 25.99 -5.22 5.11
N PRO A 287 27.10 -4.61 5.60
CA PRO A 287 28.02 -5.31 6.50
C PRO A 287 27.33 -5.83 7.76
N VAL A 288 26.39 -5.07 8.32
CA VAL A 288 25.63 -5.48 9.52
C VAL A 288 24.68 -6.63 9.18
N ALA A 289 23.99 -6.59 8.05
CA ALA A 289 23.10 -7.66 7.60
C ALA A 289 23.88 -8.98 7.39
N LEU A 290 25.13 -8.89 6.93
CA LEU A 290 26.01 -10.05 6.75
C LEU A 290 26.45 -10.70 8.06
N TRP A 291 26.26 -10.06 9.23
CA TRP A 291 26.52 -10.69 10.53
C TRP A 291 25.45 -11.71 10.91
N ARG A 292 24.21 -11.54 10.40
CA ARG A 292 23.08 -12.47 10.65
C ARG A 292 22.32 -12.78 9.35
N PRO A 293 22.97 -13.44 8.36
CA PRO A 293 22.43 -13.52 7.00
C PRO A 293 21.18 -14.42 6.87
N TRP A 294 21.02 -15.40 7.77
CA TRP A 294 19.95 -16.41 7.66
C TRP A 294 18.66 -16.01 8.40
N PHE A 295 18.80 -15.44 9.59
CA PHE A 295 17.68 -15.14 10.47
C PHE A 295 17.49 -13.62 10.69
N GLY A 296 18.47 -12.79 10.35
CA GLY A 296 18.40 -11.34 10.56
C GLY A 296 18.36 -10.95 12.04
N SER A 297 17.79 -9.78 12.30
CA SER A 297 17.63 -9.17 13.63
C SER A 297 16.20 -9.23 14.17
N GLY A 298 15.27 -9.81 13.41
CA GLY A 298 13.85 -9.95 13.75
C GLY A 298 12.98 -8.93 13.04
N LEU A 299 11.70 -9.25 12.84
CA LEU A 299 10.77 -8.39 12.09
C LEU A 299 10.68 -6.97 12.66
N ASN A 300 10.68 -5.98 11.76
CA ASN A 300 10.55 -4.56 12.09
C ASN A 300 11.59 -4.04 13.10
N THR A 301 12.82 -4.54 13.03
CA THR A 301 13.93 -4.09 13.88
C THR A 301 14.98 -3.26 13.14
N PHE A 302 14.85 -3.14 11.82
CA PHE A 302 15.80 -2.40 10.98
C PHE A 302 16.05 -0.96 11.46
N GLU A 303 15.01 -0.25 11.91
CA GLU A 303 15.15 1.11 12.43
C GLU A 303 16.03 1.15 13.68
N LYS A 304 15.80 0.25 14.65
CA LYS A 304 16.63 0.13 15.86
C LYS A 304 18.07 -0.20 15.51
N LEU A 305 18.27 -1.09 14.56
CA LEU A 305 19.60 -1.50 14.12
C LEU A 305 20.32 -0.32 13.44
N THR A 306 19.63 0.38 12.54
CA THR A 306 20.18 1.53 11.83
C THR A 306 20.45 2.68 12.79
N GLU A 307 19.59 2.92 13.78
CA GLU A 307 19.82 3.88 14.86
C GLU A 307 21.10 3.58 15.62
N PHE A 308 21.29 2.31 16.01
CA PHE A 308 22.46 1.88 16.76
C PHE A 308 23.78 2.08 15.98
N TYR A 309 23.79 1.76 14.68
CA TYR A 309 25.01 1.82 13.86
C TYR A 309 25.27 3.17 13.17
N ARG A 310 24.23 3.89 12.73
CA ARG A 310 24.35 5.18 12.00
C ARG A 310 23.99 6.39 12.86
N GLY A 311 23.13 6.22 13.86
CA GLY A 311 22.51 7.32 14.60
C GLY A 311 21.56 8.17 13.74
N PHE A 312 20.79 9.05 14.40
CA PHE A 312 19.78 9.91 13.75
C PHE A 312 20.35 11.00 12.82
N LYS A 313 21.65 11.27 12.89
CA LYS A 313 22.26 12.44 12.23
C LYS A 313 22.35 12.32 10.70
N LEU A 314 22.15 11.12 10.14
CA LEU A 314 22.34 10.83 8.71
C LEU A 314 21.02 10.69 7.92
N GLY A 315 19.90 11.14 8.50
CA GLY A 315 18.58 11.15 7.87
C GLY A 315 17.64 10.09 8.44
N SER A 316 16.57 9.77 7.70
CA SER A 316 15.62 8.72 8.09
C SER A 316 16.34 7.39 8.39
N LEU A 317 15.76 6.60 9.30
CA LEU A 317 16.25 5.28 9.68
C LEU A 317 15.35 4.16 9.14
N GLU A 318 14.25 4.52 8.46
CA GLU A 318 13.23 3.58 8.03
C GLU A 318 13.67 2.79 6.79
N ALA A 319 13.41 1.49 6.82
CA ALA A 319 13.41 0.69 5.60
C ALA A 319 12.11 0.98 4.82
N HIS A 320 12.24 1.64 3.67
CA HIS A 320 11.13 1.86 2.73
C HIS A 320 10.71 0.59 1.95
N ASN A 321 11.04 -0.59 2.48
CA ASN A 321 10.66 -1.89 1.92
C ASN A 321 10.44 -2.89 3.06
N ASP A 322 9.26 -3.52 3.11
CA ASP A 322 8.92 -4.50 4.14
C ASP A 322 9.85 -5.73 4.12
N PHE A 323 10.45 -6.08 2.97
CA PHE A 323 11.44 -7.17 2.88
C PHE A 323 12.77 -6.87 3.56
N LEU A 324 13.08 -5.59 3.82
CA LEU A 324 14.34 -5.14 4.42
C LEU A 324 14.18 -4.72 5.89
N LYS A 325 13.01 -4.93 6.47
CA LYS A 325 12.69 -4.53 7.86
C LYS A 325 13.20 -5.53 8.92
N THR A 326 13.92 -6.58 8.52
CA THR A 326 14.34 -7.71 9.36
C THR A 326 15.81 -7.68 9.73
#